data_AF-A0A350C9H9-F1
#
_entry.id   AF-A0A350C9H9-F1
#
_cell.length_a   1.000
_cell.length_b   1.000
_cell.length_c   1.000
_cell.angle_alpha   90.00
_cell.angle_beta   90.00
_cell.angle_gamma   90.00
#
_symmetry.space_group_name_H-M   'P 1'
#
loop_
_entity.id
_entity.type
_entity.pdbx_description
1 polymer ?
#
loop_
_entity_poly.entity_id
_entity_poly.type
_entity_poly.pdbx_seq_one_letter_code
_entity_poly.pdbx_strand_id
1 'polypeptide(L)'
;MSDNIQTGFAAACGFFLIGCTTWFFASRRKTFIRTFVPADELREVSRSLPRGEQFRRGMRAMGLLQMGVGGLFAIIALGAWLGW
;
A
#
# COMPACT_ATOMS: atom_id res chain seq x y z
N MET A 1 -12.90 -24.88 -0.77
CA MET A 1 -13.76 -23.69 -0.53
C MET A 1 -13.17 -22.79 0.57
N SER A 2 -12.60 -23.35 1.63
CA SER A 2 -11.83 -22.64 2.67
C SER A 2 -10.61 -21.88 2.14
N ASP A 3 -9.86 -22.47 1.19
CA ASP A 3 -8.59 -21.89 0.71
C ASP A 3 -8.79 -20.58 -0.06
N ASN A 4 -9.85 -20.48 -0.86
CA ASN A 4 -10.16 -19.28 -1.64
C ASN A 4 -10.51 -18.09 -0.73
N ILE A 5 -11.19 -18.36 0.38
CA ILE A 5 -11.58 -17.33 1.36
C ILE A 5 -10.36 -16.90 2.18
N GLN A 6 -9.53 -17.85 2.62
CA GLN A 6 -8.26 -17.53 3.28
C GLN A 6 -7.36 -16.69 2.37
N THR A 7 -7.30 -17.01 1.08
CA THR A 7 -6.50 -16.26 0.10
C THR A 7 -7.05 -14.85 -0.10
N GLY A 8 -8.38 -14.69 -0.21
CA GLY A 8 -9.02 -13.37 -0.31
C GLY A 8 -8.83 -12.52 0.94
N PHE A 9 -8.94 -13.12 2.12
CA PHE A 9 -8.71 -12.43 3.39
C PHE A 9 -7.24 -12.05 3.59
N ALA A 10 -6.31 -12.95 3.26
CA ALA A 10 -4.87 -12.68 3.28
C ALA A 10 -4.49 -11.56 2.30
N ALA A 11 -5.07 -11.55 1.09
CA ALA A 11 -4.88 -10.47 0.14
C ALA A 11 -5.41 -9.14 0.69
N ALA A 12 -6.63 -9.11 1.24
CA ALA A 12 -7.21 -7.91 1.83
C ALA A 12 -6.36 -7.36 3.00
N CYS A 13 -5.91 -8.23 3.90
CA CYS A 13 -5.00 -7.86 4.99
C CYS A 13 -3.65 -7.35 4.47
N GLY A 14 -3.10 -7.98 3.42
CA GLY A 14 -1.88 -7.55 2.78
C GLY A 14 -2.01 -6.15 2.18
N PHE A 15 -3.07 -5.90 1.41
CA PHE A 15 -3.34 -4.58 0.84
C PHE A 15 -3.60 -3.51 1.91
N PHE A 16 -4.31 -3.87 2.98
CA PHE A 16 -4.52 -2.98 4.12
C PHE A 16 -3.20 -2.61 4.81
N LEU A 17 -2.36 -3.61 5.11
CA LEU A 17 -1.04 -3.39 5.70
C LEU A 17 -0.18 -2.50 4.80
N ILE A 18 -0.09 -2.80 3.50
CA ILE A 18 0.66 -1.98 2.56
C ILE A 18 0.10 -0.55 2.56
N GLY A 19 -1.21 -0.37 2.49
CA GLY A 19 -1.87 0.94 2.58
C GLY A 19 -1.51 1.72 3.85
N CYS A 20 -1.49 1.06 5.01
CA CYS A 20 -1.06 1.64 6.28
C CYS A 20 0.41 2.06 6.26
N THR A 21 1.32 1.21 5.75
CA THR A 21 2.74 1.56 5.58
C THR A 21 2.91 2.75 4.63
N THR A 22 2.19 2.76 3.51
CA THR A 22 2.19 3.86 2.55
C THR A 22 1.75 5.17 3.22
N TRP A 23 0.69 5.13 4.04
CA TRP A 23 0.23 6.28 4.82
C TRP A 23 1.24 6.74 5.88
N PHE A 24 1.86 5.79 6.59
CA PHE A 24 2.89 6.08 7.58
C PHE A 24 4.09 6.80 6.94
N PHE A 25 4.54 6.33 5.78
CA PHE A 25 5.64 6.94 5.03
C PHE A 25 5.26 8.24 4.31
N ALA A 26 3.98 8.52 4.07
CA ALA A 26 3.52 9.74 3.40
C ALA A 26 3.96 11.03 4.12
N SER A 27 4.12 10.99 5.44
CA SER A 27 4.63 12.12 6.24
C SER A 27 6.14 12.07 6.49
N ARG A 28 6.77 10.91 6.25
CA ARG A 28 8.17 10.61 6.63
C ARG A 28 9.03 10.22 5.43
N ARG A 29 9.06 11.09 4.41
CA ARG A 29 9.85 10.89 3.16
C ARG A 29 11.29 10.44 3.40
N LYS A 30 12.01 11.04 4.35
CA LYS A 30 13.41 10.66 4.67
C LYS A 30 13.54 9.23 5.18
N THR A 31 12.53 8.73 5.90
CA THR A 31 12.53 7.36 6.42
C THR A 31 12.27 6.38 5.28
N PHE A 32 11.28 6.68 4.42
CA PHE A 32 11.01 5.87 3.22
C PHE A 32 12.26 5.69 2.36
N ILE A 33 12.94 6.80 2.04
CA ILE A 33 14.16 6.77 1.24
C ILE A 33 15.24 5.93 1.92
N ARG A 34 15.47 6.10 3.23
CA ARG A 34 16.47 5.32 3.97
C ARG A 34 16.18 3.83 4.02
N THR A 35 14.90 3.44 4.03
CA THR A 35 14.51 2.04 4.13
C THR A 35 14.55 1.31 2.78
N PHE A 36 14.14 1.98 1.70
CA PHE A 36 13.94 1.33 0.39
C PHE A 36 14.99 1.67 -0.66
N VAL A 37 15.84 2.68 -0.43
CA VAL A 37 16.86 3.10 -1.40
C VAL A 37 18.24 2.71 -0.90
N PRO A 38 19.08 2.07 -1.73
CA PRO A 38 20.49 1.83 -1.44
C PRO A 38 21.25 3.12 -1.08
N ALA A 39 22.27 3.00 -0.22
CA ALA A 39 22.97 4.16 0.34
C ALA A 39 23.72 4.99 -0.73
N ASP A 40 24.17 4.32 -1.79
CA ASP A 40 24.86 4.88 -2.96
C ASP A 40 23.92 5.72 -3.85
N GLU A 41 22.67 5.32 -4.03
CA GLU A 41 21.69 6.04 -4.85
C GLU A 41 20.91 7.13 -4.10
N LEU A 42 21.07 7.17 -2.77
CA LEU A 42 20.24 7.96 -1.86
C LEU A 42 20.28 9.47 -2.14
N ARG A 43 21.43 9.98 -2.60
CA ARG A 43 21.63 11.41 -2.89
C ARG A 43 20.93 11.84 -4.18
N GLU A 44 20.87 10.96 -5.17
CA GLU A 44 20.23 11.22 -6.46
C GLU A 44 18.71 11.08 -6.34
N VAL A 45 18.24 10.00 -5.72
CA VAL A 45 16.80 9.76 -5.48
C VAL A 45 16.19 10.83 -4.57
N SER A 46 16.92 11.27 -3.54
CA SER A 46 16.43 12.35 -2.68
C SER A 46 16.31 13.70 -3.42
N ARG A 47 17.06 13.93 -4.49
CA ARG A 47 16.94 15.12 -5.34
C ARG A 47 15.81 15.02 -6.36
N SER A 48 15.59 13.84 -6.95
CA SER A 48 14.55 13.62 -7.97
C SER A 48 13.14 13.48 -7.39
N LEU A 49 13.01 13.09 -6.12
CA LEU A 49 11.71 12.88 -5.49
C LEU A 49 10.91 14.20 -5.34
N PRO A 50 9.59 14.17 -5.65
CA PRO A 50 8.72 15.34 -5.60
C PRO A 50 8.71 16.00 -4.22
N ARG A 51 8.69 17.34 -4.20
CA ARG A 51 8.69 18.13 -2.95
C ARG A 51 7.47 17.78 -2.10
N GLY A 52 7.65 17.83 -0.77
CA GLY A 52 6.90 17.06 0.23
C GLY A 52 5.38 16.97 0.08
N GLU A 53 4.72 18.00 -0.46
CA GLU A 53 3.27 17.99 -0.68
C GLU A 53 2.82 17.07 -1.82
N GLN A 54 3.55 17.04 -2.93
CA GLN A 54 3.28 16.14 -4.06
C GLN A 54 3.57 14.68 -3.67
N PHE A 55 4.67 14.43 -2.95
CA PHE A 55 4.98 13.10 -2.41
C PHE A 55 3.89 12.62 -1.45
N ARG A 56 3.46 13.47 -0.52
CA ARG A 56 2.39 13.17 0.43
C ARG A 56 1.07 12.87 -0.28
N ARG A 57 0.75 13.63 -1.33
CA ARG A 57 -0.47 13.43 -2.14
C ARG A 57 -0.42 12.12 -2.92
N GLY A 58 0.72 11.80 -3.55
CA GLY A 58 0.93 10.54 -4.26
C GLY A 58 0.81 9.33 -3.34
N MET A 59 1.49 9.34 -2.19
CA MET A 59 1.42 8.26 -1.20
C MET A 59 -0.01 8.09 -0.62
N ARG A 60 -0.73 9.19 -0.36
CA ARG A 60 -2.13 9.10 0.07
C ARG A 60 -3.04 8.49 -1.00
N ALA A 61 -2.87 8.89 -2.27
CA ALA A 61 -3.62 8.32 -3.38
C ALA A 61 -3.34 6.82 -3.54
N MET A 62 -2.08 6.42 -3.40
CA MET A 62 -1.65 5.02 -3.49
C MET A 62 -2.20 4.18 -2.33
N GLY A 63 -2.23 4.73 -1.10
CA GLY A 63 -2.86 4.08 0.04
C GLY A 63 -4.38 3.94 -0.10
N LEU A 64 -5.06 4.93 -0.69
CA LEU A 64 -6.50 4.83 -1.00
C LEU A 64 -6.78 3.77 -2.06
N LEU A 65 -5.95 3.70 -3.12
CA LEU A 65 -6.04 2.64 -4.13
C LEU A 65 -5.84 1.26 -3.50
N GLN A 66 -4.84 1.11 -2.62
CA GLN A 66 -4.57 -0.16 -1.92
C GLN A 66 -5.74 -0.57 -1.02
N MET A 67 -6.34 0.36 -0.27
CA MET A 67 -7.55 0.06 0.51
C MET A 67 -8.75 -0.28 -0.38
N GLY A 68 -8.94 0.43 -1.50
CA GLY A 68 -10.02 0.15 -2.45
C GLY A 68 -9.90 -1.24 -3.07
N VAL A 69 -8.69 -1.62 -3.52
CA VAL A 69 -8.41 -2.95 -4.08
C VAL A 69 -8.57 -4.03 -3.00
N GLY A 70 -8.04 -3.82 -1.80
CA GLY A 70 -8.21 -4.74 -0.68
C GLY A 70 -9.68 -4.96 -0.30
N GLY A 71 -10.47 -3.88 -0.29
CA GLY A 71 -11.92 -3.93 -0.07
C GLY A 71 -12.65 -4.70 -1.16
N LEU A 72 -12.28 -4.51 -2.44
CA LEU A 72 -12.83 -5.28 -3.55
C LEU A 72 -12.57 -6.77 -3.40
N PHE A 73 -11.33 -7.16 -3.07
CA PHE A 73 -10.98 -8.56 -2.79
C PHE A 73 -11.77 -9.13 -1.61
N ALA A 74 -11.95 -8.35 -0.54
CA ALA A 74 -12.76 -8.77 0.61
C ALA A 74 -14.24 -8.98 0.23
N ILE A 75 -14.82 -8.10 -0.58
CA ILE A 75 -16.21 -8.24 -1.07
C ILE A 75 -16.36 -9.47 -1.96
N ILE A 76 -15.43 -9.70 -2.89
CA ILE A 76 -15.44 -10.89 -3.76
C ILE A 76 -15.33 -12.17 -2.91
N ALA A 77 -14.44 -12.19 -1.92
CA ALA A 77 -14.28 -13.33 -1.01
C ALA A 77 -15.55 -13.58 -0.19
N LEU A 78 -16.23 -12.52 0.25
CA LEU A 78 -17.48 -12.61 1.00
C LEU A 78 -18.65 -13.10 0.13
N GLY A 79 -18.74 -12.61 -1.11
CA GLY A 79 -19.73 -13.09 -2.10
C GLY A 79 -19.52 -14.57 -2.43
N ALA A 80 -18.27 -14.99 -2.62
CA ALA A 80 -17.92 -16.39 -2.84
C ALA A 80 -18.22 -17.28 -1.60
N TRP A 81 -18.14 -16.74 -0.38
CA TRP A 81 -18.53 -17.46 0.84
C TRP A 81 -20.04 -17.60 0.98
N LEU A 82 -20.80 -16.56 0.62
CA LEU A 82 -22.28 -16.56 0.65
C LEU A 82 -22.92 -17.42 -0.45
N GLY A 83 -22.12 -17.95 -1.39
CA GLY A 83 -22.60 -18.85 -2.45
C GLY A 83 -23.33 -18.13 -3.58
N TRP A 84 -22.97 -16.86 -3.83
CA TRP A 84 -23.42 -16.13 -5.02
C TRP A 84 -22.69 -16.57 -6.29
#